data_AF-A0A382ZZY8-F1
#
_entry.id   AF-A0A382ZZY8-F1
#
_cell.length_a   1.000
_cell.length_b   1.000
_cell.length_c   1.000
_cell.angle_alpha   90.00
_cell.angle_beta   90.00
_cell.angle_gamma   90.00
#
_symmetry.space_group_name_H-M   'P 1'
#
loop_
_entity.id
_entity.type
_entity.pdbx_description
1 polymer ?
#
loop_
_entity_poly.entity_id
_entity_poly.type
_entity_poly.pdbx_seq_one_letter_code
_entity_poly.pdbx_strand_id
1 'polypeptide(L)'
;MQKFTETCEASENKEMKVAISFGQRLDDAIERARNFLLSRQDEEGFWVEKLESNASITAELIFFMHFMDMVDPVRQKRCVNYLLEMQREDGSWPLFYGGPCDINSTVEAYMAMKIAGISPDHPNMVKARDAIFANGGIRKTRVFT
;
A
#
# COMPACT_ATOMS: atom_id res chain seq x y z
N MET A 1 8.08 57.71 -62.51
CA MET A 1 7.32 56.47 -62.75
C MET A 1 7.25 55.71 -61.44
N GLN A 2 6.10 55.83 -60.75
CA GLN A 2 5.77 55.08 -59.53
C GLN A 2 5.80 53.58 -59.80
N LYS A 3 6.27 52.79 -58.83
CA LYS A 3 5.67 51.50 -58.49
C LYS A 3 5.67 51.33 -56.97
N PHE A 4 4.48 51.53 -56.41
CA PHE A 4 4.02 50.98 -55.14
C PHE A 4 4.08 49.45 -55.21
N THR A 5 4.49 48.81 -54.13
CA THR A 5 3.89 47.54 -53.69
C THR A 5 4.09 47.41 -52.19
N GLU A 6 2.97 47.43 -51.49
CA GLU A 6 2.80 47.21 -50.06
C GLU A 6 2.97 45.73 -49.68
N THR A 7 3.00 45.50 -48.36
CA THR A 7 2.75 44.25 -47.62
C THR A 7 3.92 43.25 -47.57
N CYS A 8 4.30 42.65 -46.44
CA CYS A 8 3.58 42.36 -45.20
C CYS A 8 4.56 42.50 -44.02
N GLU A 9 4.16 43.22 -42.98
CA GLU A 9 4.64 42.93 -41.62
C GLU A 9 4.16 41.52 -41.28
N ALA A 10 5.08 40.54 -41.37
CA ALA A 10 4.85 39.24 -40.78
C ALA A 10 4.80 39.46 -39.27
N SER A 11 3.57 39.51 -38.76
CA SER A 11 3.28 39.39 -37.34
C SER A 11 3.93 38.11 -36.83
N GLU A 12 5.06 38.26 -36.13
CA GLU A 12 5.54 37.25 -35.21
C GLU A 12 4.55 37.19 -34.04
N ASN A 13 3.38 36.57 -34.27
CA ASN A 13 2.58 35.98 -33.21
C ASN A 13 3.35 34.77 -32.69
N LYS A 14 4.43 35.07 -31.98
CA LYS A 14 5.13 34.13 -31.14
C LYS A 14 4.17 33.84 -30.00
N GLU A 15 3.48 32.70 -30.09
CA GLU A 15 2.73 32.13 -28.97
C GLU A 15 3.63 32.19 -27.74
N MET A 16 3.37 33.18 -26.89
CA MET A 16 4.03 33.34 -25.62
C MET A 16 3.51 32.19 -24.77
N LYS A 17 4.21 31.05 -24.81
CA LYS A 17 4.12 30.05 -23.75
C LYS A 17 4.63 30.74 -22.50
N VAL A 18 3.73 31.45 -21.80
CA VAL A 18 4.01 32.04 -20.50
C VAL A 18 4.37 30.87 -19.62
N ALA A 19 5.67 30.71 -19.36
CA ALA A 19 6.15 29.72 -18.44
C ALA A 19 5.50 30.02 -17.10
N ILE A 20 4.64 29.11 -16.63
CA ILE A 20 3.96 29.27 -15.34
C ILE A 20 5.05 29.43 -14.29
N SER A 21 4.98 30.54 -13.56
CA SER A 21 5.97 30.83 -12.52
C SER A 21 5.93 29.76 -11.43
N PHE A 22 7.03 29.58 -10.71
CA PHE A 22 7.04 28.67 -9.55
C PHE A 22 5.95 29.03 -8.53
N GLY A 23 5.70 30.33 -8.30
CA GLY A 23 4.65 30.80 -7.41
C GLY A 23 3.26 30.33 -7.83
N GLN A 24 2.90 30.55 -9.10
CA GLN A 24 1.61 30.08 -9.64
C GLN A 24 1.48 28.54 -9.54
N ARG A 25 2.54 27.79 -9.85
CA ARG A 25 2.51 26.32 -9.72
C ARG A 25 2.34 25.85 -8.27
N LEU A 26 2.92 26.59 -7.32
CA LEU A 26 2.79 26.30 -5.89
C LEU A 26 1.36 26.58 -5.41
N ASP A 27 0.81 27.73 -5.76
CA ASP A 27 -0.57 28.11 -5.42
C ASP A 27 -1.56 27.08 -5.98
N ASP A 28 -1.42 26.72 -7.25
CA ASP A 28 -2.27 25.71 -7.87
C ASP A 28 -2.15 24.34 -7.16
N ALA A 29 -0.95 23.97 -6.70
CA ALA A 29 -0.75 22.71 -5.97
C ALA A 29 -1.41 22.73 -4.58
N ILE A 30 -1.33 23.86 -3.88
CA ILE A 30 -1.99 24.07 -2.58
C ILE A 30 -3.51 24.01 -2.76
N GLU A 31 -4.06 24.69 -3.75
CA GLU A 31 -5.50 24.68 -4.00
C GLU A 31 -6.01 23.27 -4.33
N ARG A 32 -5.30 22.53 -5.20
CA ARG A 32 -5.67 21.15 -5.51
C ARG A 32 -5.61 20.24 -4.28
N ALA A 33 -4.55 20.33 -3.47
CA ALA A 33 -4.41 19.51 -2.27
C ALA A 33 -5.50 19.84 -1.23
N ARG A 34 -5.77 21.13 -0.99
CA ARG A 34 -6.85 21.59 -0.11
C ARG A 34 -8.19 21.05 -0.57
N ASN A 35 -8.52 21.25 -1.85
CA ASN A 35 -9.81 20.83 -2.39
C ASN A 35 -9.98 19.31 -2.32
N PHE A 36 -8.92 18.54 -2.58
CA PHE A 36 -8.93 17.09 -2.41
C PHE A 36 -9.16 16.68 -0.95
N LEU A 37 -8.43 17.27 0.00
CA LEU A 37 -8.59 16.92 1.41
C LEU A 37 -10.00 17.27 1.92
N LEU A 38 -10.52 18.46 1.59
CA LEU A 38 -11.87 18.87 1.97
C LEU A 38 -12.96 18.02 1.30
N SER A 39 -12.74 17.54 0.07
CA SER A 39 -13.66 16.61 -0.60
C SER A 39 -13.76 15.23 0.06
N ARG A 40 -12.83 14.89 0.97
CA ARG A 40 -12.83 13.64 1.74
C ARG A 40 -13.32 13.82 3.18
N GLN A 41 -13.64 15.03 3.59
CA GLN A 41 -14.17 15.29 4.92
C GLN A 41 -15.58 14.72 5.00
N ASP A 42 -15.87 14.03 6.10
CA ASP A 42 -17.22 13.58 6.43
C ASP A 42 -18.12 14.80 6.71
N GLU A 43 -19.43 14.66 6.51
CA GLU A 43 -20.40 15.73 6.79
C GLU A 43 -20.39 16.16 8.26
N GLU A 44 -20.03 15.24 9.18
CA GLU A 44 -19.86 15.54 10.61
C GLU A 44 -18.53 16.25 10.93
N GLY A 45 -17.65 16.43 9.94
CA GLY A 45 -16.45 17.26 10.03
C GLY A 45 -15.15 16.51 10.34
N PHE A 46 -15.15 15.19 10.45
CA PHE A 46 -13.94 14.38 10.65
C PHE A 46 -13.40 13.78 9.33
N TRP A 47 -12.23 13.13 9.39
CA TRP A 47 -11.68 12.32 8.29
C TRP A 47 -11.50 10.89 8.75
N VAL A 48 -11.90 9.94 7.91
CA VAL A 48 -11.66 8.50 8.13
C VAL A 48 -10.80 7.97 7.01
N GLU A 49 -9.70 7.33 7.38
CA GLU A 49 -8.81 6.66 6.44
C GLU A 49 -8.37 5.30 6.97
N LYS A 50 -7.83 4.51 6.07
CA LYS A 50 -7.20 3.25 6.41
C LYS A 50 -5.93 3.50 7.22
N LEU A 51 -5.91 3.01 8.46
CA LEU A 51 -4.69 2.90 9.25
C LEU A 51 -4.03 1.55 8.94
N GLU A 52 -2.95 1.58 8.16
CA GLU A 52 -2.17 0.39 7.84
C GLU A 52 -1.09 0.12 8.90
N SER A 53 -0.82 -1.15 9.14
CA SER A 53 0.25 -1.61 10.03
C SER A 53 0.94 -2.81 9.37
N ASN A 54 1.29 -3.85 10.14
CA ASN A 54 1.86 -5.09 9.63
C ASN A 54 0.82 -6.23 9.62
N ALA A 55 1.25 -7.41 9.15
CA ALA A 55 0.39 -8.58 8.97
C ALA A 55 -0.11 -9.22 10.28
N SER A 56 0.50 -8.92 11.44
CA SER A 56 0.21 -9.57 12.73
C SER A 56 -1.27 -9.45 13.11
N ILE A 57 -1.85 -8.25 13.01
CA ILE A 57 -3.25 -8.01 13.41
C ILE A 57 -4.22 -8.91 12.62
N THR A 58 -3.93 -9.13 11.33
CA THR A 58 -4.77 -9.99 10.49
C THR A 58 -4.54 -11.48 10.80
N ALA A 59 -3.29 -11.88 11.07
CA ALA A 59 -2.95 -13.23 11.49
C ALA A 59 -3.59 -13.58 12.84
N GLU A 60 -3.45 -12.70 13.83
CA GLU A 60 -4.02 -12.81 15.17
C GLU A 60 -5.56 -12.85 15.14
N LEU A 61 -6.21 -12.16 14.20
CA LEU A 61 -7.65 -12.28 14.01
C LEU A 61 -8.07 -13.69 13.56
N ILE A 62 -7.30 -14.34 12.69
CA ILE A 62 -7.54 -15.74 12.32
C ILE A 62 -7.33 -16.63 13.55
N PHE A 63 -6.25 -16.44 14.31
CA PHE A 63 -6.02 -17.19 15.55
C PHE A 63 -7.18 -17.05 16.53
N PHE A 64 -7.65 -15.82 16.74
CA PHE A 64 -8.75 -15.51 17.63
C PHE A 64 -10.05 -16.20 17.20
N MET A 65 -10.41 -16.13 15.91
CA MET A 65 -11.62 -16.79 15.41
C MET A 65 -11.60 -18.31 15.62
N HIS A 66 -10.45 -18.96 15.38
CA HIS A 66 -10.29 -20.40 15.61
C HIS A 66 -10.27 -20.74 17.10
N PHE A 67 -9.58 -19.95 17.92
CA PHE A 67 -9.53 -20.15 19.37
C PHE A 67 -10.92 -20.07 20.01
N MET A 68 -11.77 -19.17 19.53
CA MET A 68 -13.13 -18.98 20.03
C MET A 68 -14.16 -19.93 19.42
N ASP A 69 -13.77 -20.79 18.47
CA ASP A 69 -14.69 -21.62 17.66
C ASP A 69 -15.79 -20.78 16.97
N MET A 70 -15.41 -19.59 16.49
CA MET A 70 -16.30 -18.61 15.84
C MET A 70 -15.79 -18.23 14.45
N VAL A 71 -15.36 -19.22 13.68
CA VAL A 71 -14.81 -18.98 12.34
C VAL A 71 -15.90 -18.45 11.40
N ASP A 72 -15.69 -17.23 10.92
CA ASP A 72 -16.43 -16.66 9.79
C ASP A 72 -15.67 -16.98 8.49
N PRO A 73 -16.17 -17.87 7.62
CA PRO A 73 -15.44 -18.30 6.42
C PRO A 73 -15.19 -17.17 5.42
N VAL A 74 -16.10 -16.19 5.34
CA VAL A 74 -15.97 -15.05 4.41
C VAL A 74 -14.88 -14.12 4.92
N ARG A 75 -14.89 -13.80 6.23
CA ARG A 75 -13.86 -12.97 6.85
C ARG A 75 -12.50 -13.66 6.81
N GLN A 76 -12.41 -14.96 7.13
CA GLN A 76 -11.15 -15.71 7.04
C GLN A 76 -10.57 -15.69 5.63
N LYS A 77 -11.40 -15.93 4.59
CA LYS A 77 -10.95 -15.86 3.20
C LYS A 77 -10.37 -14.49 2.85
N ARG A 78 -11.01 -13.40 3.29
CA ARG A 78 -10.49 -12.03 3.10
C ARG A 78 -9.16 -11.81 3.81
N CYS A 79 -9.01 -12.31 5.04
CA CYS A 79 -7.76 -12.23 5.79
C CYS A 79 -6.63 -12.98 5.08
N VAL A 80 -6.88 -14.20 4.60
CA VAL A 80 -5.89 -14.99 3.85
C VAL A 80 -5.48 -14.28 2.56
N ASN A 81 -6.44 -13.75 1.78
CA ASN A 81 -6.12 -12.99 0.57
C ASN A 81 -5.24 -11.77 0.89
N TYR A 82 -5.57 -11.02 1.94
CA TYR A 82 -4.74 -9.89 2.37
C TYR A 82 -3.33 -10.32 2.75
N LEU A 83 -3.17 -11.42 3.51
CA LEU A 83 -1.86 -11.94 3.86
C LEU A 83 -1.05 -12.32 2.61
N LEU A 84 -1.67 -12.99 1.63
CA LEU A 84 -1.02 -13.34 0.37
C LEU A 84 -0.62 -12.10 -0.44
N GLU A 85 -1.45 -11.06 -0.47
CA GLU A 85 -1.15 -9.79 -1.16
C GLU A 85 -0.01 -9.01 -0.51
N MET A 86 0.11 -9.06 0.81
CA MET A 86 1.18 -8.37 1.56
C MET A 86 2.50 -9.13 1.58
N GLN A 87 2.52 -10.39 1.09
CA GLN A 87 3.74 -11.20 1.08
C GLN A 87 4.77 -10.61 0.12
N ARG A 88 6.02 -10.48 0.58
CA ARG A 88 7.15 -10.09 -0.26
C ARG A 88 7.56 -11.22 -1.20
N GLU A 89 8.32 -10.88 -2.24
CA GLU A 89 8.85 -11.86 -3.20
C GLU A 89 9.71 -12.96 -2.54
N ASP A 90 10.45 -12.58 -1.49
CA ASP A 90 11.28 -13.45 -0.64
C ASP A 90 10.45 -14.36 0.29
N GLY A 91 9.12 -14.19 0.34
CA GLY A 91 8.20 -14.97 1.15
C GLY A 91 7.88 -14.39 2.53
N SER A 92 8.52 -13.29 2.94
CA SER A 92 8.37 -12.70 4.27
C SER A 92 7.29 -11.61 4.36
N TRP A 93 6.95 -11.24 5.59
CA TRP A 93 6.14 -10.06 5.91
C TRP A 93 6.97 -9.06 6.73
N PRO A 94 7.13 -7.81 6.27
CA PRO A 94 7.87 -6.78 6.97
C PRO A 94 6.98 -5.98 7.96
N LEU A 95 7.61 -5.21 8.85
CA LEU A 95 6.90 -4.28 9.74
C LEU A 95 6.35 -3.03 9.04
N PHE A 96 6.94 -2.63 7.91
CA PHE A 96 6.55 -1.47 7.13
C PHE A 96 6.86 -1.69 5.65
N TYR A 97 6.26 -0.89 4.77
CA TYR A 97 6.42 -1.01 3.32
C TYR A 97 7.89 -0.94 2.89
N GLY A 98 8.34 -1.94 2.14
CA GLY A 98 9.73 -2.03 1.66
C GLY A 98 10.75 -2.48 2.73
N GLY A 99 10.34 -2.65 3.99
CA GLY A 99 11.23 -3.09 5.08
C GLY A 99 11.74 -4.54 4.94
N PRO A 100 12.75 -4.95 5.72
CA PRO A 100 13.27 -6.31 5.70
C PRO A 100 12.25 -7.31 6.27
N CYS A 101 12.53 -8.60 6.12
CA CYS A 101 11.79 -9.67 6.79
C CYS A 101 11.68 -9.39 8.30
N ASP A 102 10.46 -9.37 8.84
CA ASP A 102 10.23 -9.45 10.28
C ASP A 102 9.86 -10.89 10.65
N ILE A 103 10.64 -11.50 11.54
CA ILE A 103 10.46 -12.91 11.91
C ILE A 103 9.12 -13.15 12.61
N ASN A 104 8.62 -12.17 13.39
CA ASN A 104 7.39 -12.32 14.16
C ASN A 104 6.18 -12.32 13.21
N SER A 105 6.03 -11.25 12.43
CA SER A 105 4.95 -11.11 11.46
C SER A 105 4.96 -12.24 10.43
N THR A 106 6.14 -12.71 10.01
CA THR A 106 6.24 -13.82 9.04
C THR A 106 5.79 -15.15 9.63
N VAL A 107 6.20 -15.47 10.86
CA VAL A 107 5.76 -16.70 11.55
C VAL A 107 4.25 -16.68 11.80
N GLU A 108 3.73 -15.55 12.29
CA GLU A 108 2.29 -15.39 12.55
C GLU A 108 1.47 -15.53 11.26
N ALA A 109 1.87 -14.84 10.17
CA ALA A 109 1.19 -14.93 8.88
C ALA A 109 1.20 -16.36 8.30
N TYR A 110 2.35 -17.05 8.35
CA TYR A 110 2.45 -18.45 7.91
C TYR A 110 1.52 -19.35 8.73
N MET A 111 1.55 -19.24 10.05
CA MET A 111 0.72 -20.07 10.91
C MET A 111 -0.77 -19.79 10.70
N ALA A 112 -1.16 -18.53 10.54
CA ALA A 112 -2.55 -18.14 10.31
C ALA A 112 -3.09 -18.72 9.01
N MET A 113 -2.32 -18.64 7.92
CA MET A 113 -2.70 -19.25 6.65
C MET A 113 -2.78 -20.78 6.73
N LYS A 114 -1.87 -21.42 7.48
CA LYS A 114 -1.90 -22.87 7.70
C LYS A 114 -3.16 -23.30 8.47
N ILE A 115 -3.52 -22.58 9.54
CA ILE A 115 -4.76 -22.79 10.31
C ILE A 115 -5.99 -22.59 9.42
N ALA A 116 -5.96 -21.59 8.54
CA ALA A 116 -7.03 -21.33 7.59
C ALA A 116 -7.16 -22.38 6.46
N GLY A 117 -6.29 -23.40 6.43
CA GLY A 117 -6.36 -24.54 5.51
C GLY A 117 -5.47 -24.41 4.28
N ILE A 118 -4.58 -23.42 4.19
CA ILE A 118 -3.63 -23.33 3.08
C ILE A 118 -2.55 -24.41 3.26
N SER A 119 -2.37 -25.21 2.20
CA SER A 119 -1.39 -26.31 2.22
C SER A 119 0.02 -25.79 2.48
N PRO A 120 0.81 -26.41 3.38
CA PRO A 120 2.23 -26.10 3.58
C PRO A 120 3.09 -26.23 2.31
N ASP A 121 2.61 -27.00 1.31
CA ASP A 121 3.28 -27.19 0.02
C ASP A 121 2.88 -26.14 -1.03
N HIS A 122 1.94 -25.24 -0.70
CA HIS A 122 1.61 -24.11 -1.56
C HIS A 122 2.87 -23.24 -1.76
N PRO A 123 3.17 -22.73 -2.98
CA PRO A 123 4.42 -22.02 -3.28
C PRO A 123 4.71 -20.85 -2.31
N ASN A 124 3.70 -20.07 -1.98
CA ASN A 124 3.81 -18.96 -1.01
C ASN A 124 4.11 -19.44 0.42
N MET A 125 3.59 -20.60 0.82
CA MET A 125 3.85 -21.20 2.13
C MET A 125 5.27 -21.76 2.22
N VAL A 126 5.76 -22.36 1.12
CA VAL A 126 7.15 -22.84 1.02
C VAL A 126 8.12 -21.66 1.17
N LYS A 127 7.94 -20.58 0.40
CA LYS A 127 8.78 -19.39 0.51
C LYS A 127 8.76 -18.79 1.92
N ALA A 128 7.58 -18.67 2.52
CA ALA A 128 7.45 -18.17 3.89
C ALA A 128 8.21 -19.05 4.90
N ARG A 129 8.08 -20.37 4.79
CA ARG A 129 8.81 -21.33 5.63
C ARG A 129 10.32 -21.19 5.47
N ASP A 130 10.80 -21.06 4.25
CA ASP A 130 12.23 -20.90 3.95
C ASP A 130 12.76 -19.57 4.52
N ALA A 131 11.99 -18.48 4.38
CA ALA A 131 12.29 -17.19 4.99
C ALA A 131 12.33 -17.28 6.53
N ILE A 132 11.40 -18.00 7.15
CA ILE A 132 11.38 -18.24 8.61
C ILE A 132 12.66 -18.94 9.05
N PHE A 133 13.07 -20.02 8.37
CA PHE A 133 14.28 -20.74 8.74
C PHE A 133 15.56 -19.93 8.50
N ALA A 134 15.63 -19.18 7.39
CA ALA A 134 16.75 -18.29 7.11
C ALA A 134 16.93 -17.20 8.17
N ASN A 135 15.84 -16.81 8.85
CA ASN A 135 15.84 -15.78 9.90
C ASN A 135 15.84 -16.36 11.34
N GLY A 136 16.23 -17.63 11.50
CA GLY A 136 16.43 -18.26 12.81
C GLY A 136 15.19 -18.92 13.43
N GLY A 137 14.08 -18.92 12.72
CA GLY A 137 12.86 -19.63 13.08
C GLY A 137 12.15 -19.11 14.34
N ILE A 138 11.22 -19.92 14.86
CA ILE A 138 10.40 -19.59 16.03
C ILE A 138 11.21 -19.19 17.27
N ARG A 139 12.45 -19.69 17.42
CA ARG A 139 13.29 -19.34 18.58
C ARG A 139 13.78 -17.89 18.59
N LYS A 140 13.62 -17.18 17.46
CA LYS A 140 13.98 -15.77 17.30
C LYS A 140 12.78 -14.84 17.36
N THR A 141 11.57 -15.35 17.64
CA THR A 141 10.40 -14.50 17.83
C THR A 141 10.34 -13.91 19.23
N ARG A 142 9.53 -12.86 19.38
CA ARG A 142 9.16 -12.25 20.66
C ARG A 142 8.17 -13.16 21.42
N VAL A 143 7.99 -12.90 22.71
CA VAL A 143 7.11 -13.70 23.59
C VAL A 143 5.65 -13.78 23.13
N PHE A 144 5.15 -12.76 22.43
CA PHE A 144 3.76 -12.72 21.94
C PHE A 144 3.48 -13.65 20.75
N THR A 145 4.53 -14.14 20.07
CA THR A 145 4.45 -14.96 18.85
C THR A 145 4.74 -16.42 19.17
#